data_AF-A0AAD7AEC3-F1
#
_entry.id   AF-A0AAD7AEC3-F1
#
_cell.length_a   1.000
_cell.length_b   1.000
_cell.length_c   1.000
_cell.angle_alpha   90.00
_cell.angle_beta   90.00
_cell.angle_gamma   90.00
#
_symmetry.space_group_name_H-M   'P 1'
#
loop_
_entity.id
_entity.type
_entity.pdbx_description
1 polymer ?
#
loop_
_entity_poly.entity_id
_entity_poly.type
_entity_poly.pdbx_seq_one_letter_code
_entity_poly.pdbx_strand_id
1 'polypeptide(L)'
;MSTAVAEERNPRGIPKAPFIADIEDHIGGPDGEVDGPLKRFHDALAKYRFMDSNLAQRRAGLEDKIPDIKKTLMMVEFLQERREGKSKAAEDDLDDEDDLEEGGSQKPLTTTFELNDTLYAEAELEDTNTVYLWLGANVMLSYQIPAAVALLKSKLEAAELSLKNTIEDLDYLREQITVMEVNTARVYNWDIKRRREKRLSEQASSLALAKTAEG
;
A
#
# COMPACT_ATOMS: atom_id res chain seq x y z
N MET A 1 7.22 -1.06 39.66
CA MET A 1 6.85 -2.33 39.01
C MET A 1 6.77 -2.09 37.53
N SER A 2 7.60 -2.77 36.74
CA SER A 2 7.64 -2.63 35.28
C SER A 2 6.41 -3.34 34.69
N THR A 3 5.38 -2.59 34.34
CA THR A 3 4.29 -3.10 33.51
C THR A 3 4.82 -3.25 32.11
N ALA A 4 5.16 -4.49 31.73
CA ALA A 4 5.39 -4.86 30.35
C ALA A 4 4.09 -4.60 29.58
N VAL A 5 4.04 -3.49 28.83
CA VAL A 5 2.95 -3.19 27.91
C VAL A 5 3.00 -4.29 26.86
N ALA A 6 1.97 -5.14 26.83
CA ALA A 6 1.82 -6.15 25.79
C ALA A 6 2.00 -5.48 24.42
N GLU A 7 2.88 -6.02 23.58
CA GLU A 7 3.04 -5.56 22.19
C GLU A 7 1.77 -5.91 21.42
N GLU A 8 0.75 -5.08 21.56
CA GLU A 8 -0.45 -5.14 20.74
C GLU A 8 -0.02 -4.89 19.30
N ARG A 9 -0.44 -5.75 18.38
CA ARG A 9 -0.08 -5.68 16.96
C ARG A 9 -1.34 -5.64 16.12
N ASN A 10 -1.28 -4.97 14.99
CA ASN A 10 -2.36 -5.07 14.01
C ASN A 10 -2.41 -6.49 13.38
N PRO A 11 -3.47 -6.85 12.64
CA PRO A 11 -3.60 -8.17 12.00
C PRO A 11 -2.44 -8.57 11.06
N ARG A 12 -1.60 -7.61 10.68
CA ARG A 12 -0.48 -7.76 9.74
C ARG A 12 0.88 -7.65 10.43
N GLY A 13 0.88 -7.63 11.77
CA GLY A 13 2.08 -7.71 12.61
C GLY A 13 2.78 -6.38 12.89
N ILE A 14 2.20 -5.24 12.49
CA ILE A 14 2.75 -3.91 12.80
C ILE A 14 2.55 -3.63 14.30
N PRO A 15 3.62 -3.34 15.06
CA PRO A 15 3.52 -3.02 16.48
C PRO A 15 2.73 -1.73 16.74
N LYS A 16 1.96 -1.71 17.83
CA LYS A 16 1.28 -0.52 18.33
C LYS A 16 2.26 0.36 19.10
N ALA A 17 2.22 1.65 18.86
CA ALA A 17 2.96 2.64 19.63
C ALA A 17 2.36 2.74 21.05
N PRO A 18 3.16 2.55 22.11
CA PRO A 18 2.66 2.72 23.47
C PRO A 18 2.41 4.21 23.73
N PHE A 19 1.23 4.57 24.23
CA PHE A 19 0.97 5.93 24.71
C PHE A 19 1.41 6.08 26.17
N ILE A 20 2.23 7.07 26.47
CA ILE A 20 2.78 7.29 27.81
C ILE A 20 1.97 8.38 28.50
N ALA A 21 1.08 8.00 29.42
CA ALA A 21 0.25 8.95 30.14
C ALA A 21 1.09 9.80 31.11
N ASP A 22 1.94 9.16 31.92
CA ASP A 22 2.84 9.81 32.86
C ASP A 22 4.30 9.65 32.39
N ILE A 23 4.93 10.79 32.10
CA ILE A 23 6.30 10.86 31.59
C ILE A 23 7.31 10.66 32.71
N GLU A 24 7.01 11.18 33.90
CA GLU A 24 7.90 11.14 35.05
C GLU A 24 8.06 9.70 35.55
N ASP A 25 6.94 8.97 35.66
CA ASP A 25 6.96 7.54 36.00
C ASP A 25 7.70 6.71 34.94
N HIS A 26 7.56 7.04 33.66
CA HIS A 26 8.21 6.32 32.57
C HIS A 26 9.74 6.52 32.55
N ILE A 27 10.21 7.70 32.94
CA ILE A 27 11.64 8.05 32.97
C ILE A 27 12.33 7.58 34.27
N GLY A 28 11.55 7.10 35.25
CA GLY A 28 12.06 6.58 36.52
C GLY A 28 12.03 7.59 37.66
N GLY A 29 11.13 8.56 37.59
CA GLY A 29 10.88 9.58 38.62
C GLY A 29 11.46 10.96 38.28
N PRO A 30 11.37 11.91 39.22
CA PRO A 30 11.74 13.31 39.01
C PRO A 30 13.22 13.50 38.65
N ASP A 31 14.06 12.51 38.98
CA ASP A 31 15.49 12.54 38.69
C ASP A 31 16.00 11.63 37.57
N GLY A 32 15.12 10.89 36.90
CA GLY A 32 15.52 9.91 35.88
C GLY A 32 16.24 10.48 34.65
N GLU A 33 17.03 9.65 33.98
CA GLU A 33 17.78 10.02 32.77
C GLU A 33 16.90 9.94 31.51
N VAL A 34 16.89 11.03 30.74
CA VAL A 34 15.98 11.19 29.60
C VAL A 34 16.56 10.62 28.29
N ASP A 35 17.88 10.57 28.16
CA ASP A 35 18.56 10.21 26.91
C ASP A 35 18.26 8.76 26.47
N GLY A 36 18.18 7.83 27.41
CA GLY A 36 17.86 6.42 27.13
C GLY A 36 16.47 6.24 26.52
N PRO A 37 15.39 6.70 27.19
CA PRO A 37 14.03 6.69 26.64
C PRO A 37 13.89 7.43 25.30
N LEU A 38 14.49 8.63 25.16
CA LEU A 38 14.46 9.38 23.91
C LEU A 38 15.08 8.61 22.75
N LYS A 39 16.24 7.98 22.97
CA LYS A 39 16.89 7.14 21.96
C LYS A 39 15.97 5.99 21.51
N ARG A 40 15.29 5.33 22.44
CA ARG A 40 14.32 4.26 22.11
C ARG A 40 13.15 4.77 21.28
N PHE A 41 12.64 5.96 21.55
CA PHE A 41 11.55 6.54 20.75
C PHE A 41 12.02 6.95 19.35
N HIS A 42 13.23 7.50 19.23
CA HIS A 42 13.83 7.77 17.93
C HIS A 42 14.02 6.49 17.11
N ASP A 43 14.53 5.42 17.72
CA ASP A 43 14.68 4.11 17.07
C ASP A 43 13.32 3.54 16.63
N ALA A 44 12.28 3.68 17.46
CA ALA A 44 10.93 3.25 17.11
C ALA A 44 10.32 4.09 15.98
N LEU A 45 10.48 5.41 16.00
CA LEU A 45 10.04 6.31 14.91
C LEU A 45 10.72 5.96 13.59
N ALA A 46 12.03 5.70 13.61
CA ALA A 46 12.76 5.30 12.43
C ALA A 46 12.20 4.00 11.82
N LYS A 47 11.85 3.02 12.67
CA LYS A 47 11.20 1.78 12.23
C LYS A 47 9.83 2.02 11.60
N TYR A 48 8.98 2.84 12.23
CA TYR A 48 7.66 3.15 11.67
C TYR A 48 7.76 3.89 10.33
N ARG A 49 8.65 4.89 10.22
CA ARG A 49 8.88 5.63 8.97
C ARG A 49 9.43 4.73 7.85
N PHE A 50 10.31 3.78 8.19
CA PHE A 50 10.79 2.80 7.23
C PHE A 50 9.67 1.89 6.72
N MET A 51 8.81 1.39 7.62
CA MET A 51 7.63 0.61 7.23
C MET A 51 6.68 1.42 6.36
N ASP A 52 6.42 2.68 6.70
CA ASP A 52 5.55 3.59 5.95
C ASP A 52 6.07 3.81 4.52
N SER A 53 7.36 4.11 4.37
CA SER A 53 7.99 4.27 3.05
C SER A 53 7.90 3.01 2.19
N ASN A 54 8.13 1.83 2.78
CA ASN A 54 8.03 0.56 2.06
C ASN A 54 6.59 0.26 1.59
N LEU A 55 5.60 0.49 2.46
CA LEU A 55 4.20 0.30 2.10
C LEU A 55 3.71 1.34 1.09
N ALA A 56 4.20 2.58 1.17
CA ALA A 56 3.90 3.63 0.19
C ALA A 56 4.43 3.25 -1.20
N GLN A 57 5.65 2.72 -1.30
CA GLN A 57 6.20 2.23 -2.56
C GLN A 57 5.41 1.02 -3.08
N ARG A 58 5.00 0.09 -2.21
CA ARG A 58 4.16 -1.04 -2.59
C ARG A 58 2.80 -0.58 -3.11
N ARG A 59 2.19 0.42 -2.45
CA ARG A 59 0.92 1.02 -2.87
C ARG A 59 1.03 1.61 -4.27
N ALA A 60 2.04 2.46 -4.52
CA ALA A 60 2.26 3.05 -5.83
C ALA A 60 2.39 1.97 -6.92
N GLY A 61 3.21 0.94 -6.68
CA GLY A 61 3.36 -0.16 -7.62
C GLY A 61 2.10 -1.01 -7.85
N LEU A 62 1.13 -1.00 -6.93
CA LEU A 62 -0.18 -1.63 -7.11
C LEU A 62 -1.14 -0.71 -7.87
N GLU A 63 -1.14 0.59 -7.56
CA GLU A 63 -1.93 1.62 -8.24
C GLU A 63 -1.56 1.73 -9.73
N ASP A 64 -0.29 1.50 -10.09
CA ASP A 64 0.17 1.44 -11.47
C ASP A 64 -0.27 0.14 -12.19
N LYS A 65 -0.18 -1.01 -11.51
CA LYS A 65 -0.44 -2.33 -12.13
C LYS A 65 -1.92 -2.67 -12.29
N ILE A 66 -2.77 -2.22 -11.37
CA ILE A 66 -4.20 -2.56 -11.40
C ILE A 66 -4.89 -2.09 -12.70
N PRO A 67 -4.66 -0.85 -13.18
CA PRO A 67 -5.18 -0.40 -14.48
C PRO A 67 -4.73 -1.29 -15.64
N ASP A 68 -3.47 -1.72 -15.67
CA ASP A 68 -2.94 -2.61 -16.72
C ASP A 68 -3.67 -3.95 -16.71
N ILE A 69 -3.82 -4.57 -15.52
CA ILE A 69 -4.56 -5.84 -15.38
C ILE A 69 -6.01 -5.67 -15.83
N LYS A 70 -6.67 -4.55 -15.49
CA LYS A 70 -8.05 -4.25 -15.93
C LYS A 70 -8.14 -4.10 -17.44
N LYS A 71 -7.20 -3.40 -18.07
CA LYS A 71 -7.16 -3.22 -19.53
C LYS A 71 -6.93 -4.56 -20.24
N THR A 72 -6.02 -5.39 -19.73
CA THR A 72 -5.80 -6.74 -20.28
C THR A 72 -7.04 -7.61 -20.12
N LEU A 73 -7.68 -7.61 -18.95
CA LEU A 73 -8.91 -8.37 -18.71
C LEU A 73 -10.03 -7.95 -19.67
N MET A 74 -10.26 -6.64 -19.81
CA MET A 74 -11.26 -6.09 -20.73
C MET A 74 -11.02 -6.54 -22.18
N MET A 75 -9.77 -6.57 -22.64
CA MET A 75 -9.45 -7.04 -23.99
C MET A 75 -9.73 -8.54 -24.15
N VAL A 76 -9.38 -9.36 -23.16
CA VAL A 76 -9.62 -10.81 -23.23
C VAL A 76 -11.13 -11.12 -23.15
N GLU A 77 -11.89 -10.38 -22.36
CA GLU A 77 -13.36 -10.46 -22.31
C GLU A 77 -13.99 -10.03 -23.64
N PHE A 78 -13.50 -8.96 -24.27
CA PHE A 78 -13.93 -8.55 -25.61
C PHE A 78 -13.69 -9.64 -26.67
N LEU A 79 -12.52 -10.29 -26.63
CA LEU A 79 -12.23 -11.43 -27.51
C LEU A 79 -13.14 -12.63 -27.21
N GLN A 80 -13.53 -12.84 -25.96
CA GLN A 80 -14.49 -13.88 -25.58
C GLN A 80 -15.88 -13.61 -26.16
N GLU A 81 -16.42 -12.40 -25.95
CA GLU A 81 -17.75 -12.00 -26.40
C GLU A 81 -17.89 -12.06 -27.92
N ARG A 82 -16.86 -11.58 -28.64
CA ARG A 82 -16.81 -11.67 -30.10
C ARG A 82 -16.84 -13.12 -30.59
N ARG A 83 -16.19 -14.04 -29.88
CA ARG A 83 -16.23 -15.48 -30.19
C ARG A 83 -17.61 -16.08 -29.94
N GLU A 84 -18.21 -15.76 -28.79
CA GLU A 84 -19.53 -16.28 -28.41
C GLU A 84 -20.64 -15.76 -29.33
N GLY A 85 -20.52 -14.52 -29.82
CA GLY A 85 -21.39 -13.95 -30.84
C GLY A 85 -21.30 -14.69 -32.18
N LYS A 86 -20.12 -15.21 -32.54
CA LYS A 86 -19.94 -16.08 -33.72
C LYS A 86 -20.52 -17.48 -33.52
N SER A 87 -20.36 -18.08 -32.34
CA SER A 87 -20.89 -19.44 -32.09
C SER A 87 -22.42 -19.48 -32.03
N LYS A 88 -23.08 -18.42 -31.56
CA LYS A 88 -24.55 -18.34 -31.54
C LYS A 88 -25.15 -18.14 -32.93
N ALA A 89 -24.50 -17.34 -33.78
CA ALA A 89 -24.92 -17.17 -35.17
C ALA A 89 -24.73 -18.43 -36.03
N ALA A 90 -23.81 -19.33 -35.64
CA ALA A 90 -23.55 -20.58 -36.37
C ALA A 90 -24.45 -21.75 -35.95
N GLU A 91 -25.13 -21.70 -34.79
CA GLU A 91 -26.08 -22.74 -34.36
C GLU A 91 -27.52 -22.49 -34.85
N ASP A 92 -27.91 -21.23 -35.11
CA ASP A 92 -29.25 -20.87 -35.62
C ASP A 92 -29.38 -20.99 -37.16
N ASP A 93 -28.30 -21.28 -37.89
CA ASP A 93 -28.24 -21.23 -39.37
C ASP A 93 -28.39 -22.62 -40.04
N LEU A 94 -29.08 -23.56 -39.38
CA LEU A 94 -29.31 -24.93 -39.88
C LEU A 94 -30.73 -25.19 -40.42
N ASP A 95 -31.62 -24.20 -40.48
CA ASP A 95 -33.04 -24.43 -40.82
C ASP A 95 -33.75 -23.35 -41.68
N ASP A 96 -33.04 -22.47 -42.41
CA ASP A 96 -33.71 -21.52 -43.33
C ASP A 96 -33.03 -21.45 -44.72
N GLU A 97 -33.44 -22.36 -45.62
CA GLU A 97 -33.36 -22.12 -47.07
C GLU A 97 -34.48 -21.13 -47.44
N ASP A 98 -34.14 -19.83 -47.52
CA ASP A 98 -34.78 -18.77 -48.33
C ASP A 98 -34.89 -17.42 -47.57
N ASP A 99 -33.78 -16.69 -47.41
CA ASP A 99 -33.85 -15.24 -47.65
C ASP A 99 -32.48 -14.58 -47.93
N LEU A 100 -32.45 -13.79 -48.99
CA LEU A 100 -31.30 -13.04 -49.49
C LEU A 100 -31.21 -11.67 -48.79
N GLU A 101 -30.46 -11.54 -47.69
CA GLU A 101 -29.83 -10.25 -47.32
C GLU A 101 -28.39 -10.44 -46.79
N GLU A 102 -27.46 -9.79 -47.49
CA GLU A 102 -26.02 -9.86 -47.37
C GLU A 102 -25.51 -9.13 -46.10
N GLY A 103 -25.24 -9.85 -45.00
CA GLY A 103 -24.69 -9.21 -43.79
C GLY A 103 -24.23 -10.07 -42.59
N GLY A 104 -24.24 -11.40 -42.68
CA GLY A 104 -24.09 -12.28 -41.50
C GLY A 104 -22.68 -12.70 -41.07
N SER A 105 -21.62 -12.41 -41.84
CA SER A 105 -20.24 -12.77 -41.43
C SER A 105 -19.57 -11.59 -40.74
N GLN A 106 -19.36 -11.67 -39.42
CA GLN A 106 -18.62 -10.63 -38.70
C GLN A 106 -17.21 -10.46 -39.31
N LYS A 107 -17.00 -9.30 -39.95
CA LYS A 107 -15.75 -8.89 -40.62
C LYS A 107 -14.51 -9.21 -39.77
N PRO A 108 -13.39 -9.63 -40.37
CA PRO A 108 -12.11 -9.83 -39.66
C PRO A 108 -11.77 -8.59 -38.84
N LEU A 109 -11.25 -8.77 -37.62
CA LEU A 109 -10.95 -7.65 -36.74
C LEU A 109 -9.68 -6.97 -37.24
N THR A 110 -9.82 -5.87 -37.98
CA THR A 110 -8.67 -5.02 -38.30
C THR A 110 -8.27 -4.25 -37.06
N THR A 111 -7.02 -4.41 -36.63
CA THR A 111 -6.46 -3.69 -35.48
C THR A 111 -5.05 -3.20 -35.80
N THR A 112 -4.62 -2.15 -35.11
CA THR A 112 -3.28 -1.58 -35.23
C THR A 112 -2.38 -2.16 -34.15
N PHE A 113 -1.39 -2.95 -34.55
CA PHE A 113 -0.39 -3.51 -33.66
C PHE A 113 0.78 -2.54 -33.50
N GLU A 114 1.19 -2.33 -32.26
CA GLU A 114 2.39 -1.57 -31.92
C GLU A 114 3.64 -2.42 -32.20
N LEU A 115 4.46 -1.98 -33.14
CA LEU A 115 5.77 -2.57 -33.46
C LEU A 115 6.90 -1.89 -32.68
N ASN A 116 6.73 -0.59 -32.40
CA ASN A 116 7.60 0.27 -31.60
C ASN A 116 6.75 1.44 -31.08
N ASP A 117 7.25 2.20 -30.10
CA ASP A 117 6.54 3.31 -29.42
C ASP A 117 5.89 4.32 -30.39
N THR A 118 6.47 4.50 -31.58
CA THR A 118 5.97 5.39 -32.63
C THR A 118 5.66 4.69 -33.96
N LEU A 119 5.63 3.35 -34.00
CA LEU A 119 5.42 2.56 -35.22
C LEU A 119 4.28 1.57 -35.00
N TYR A 120 3.22 1.72 -35.79
CA TYR A 120 2.06 0.87 -35.77
C TYR A 120 1.86 0.23 -37.14
N ALA A 121 1.38 -1.01 -37.18
CA ALA A 121 0.98 -1.70 -38.40
C ALA A 121 -0.46 -2.18 -38.30
N GLU A 122 -1.24 -1.98 -39.35
CA GLU A 122 -2.57 -2.55 -39.47
C GLU A 122 -2.47 -4.04 -39.81
N ALA A 123 -3.20 -4.88 -39.08
CA ALA A 123 -3.35 -6.28 -39.42
C ALA A 123 -4.77 -6.77 -39.11
N GLU A 124 -5.19 -7.77 -39.86
CA GLU A 124 -6.45 -8.47 -39.63
C GLU A 124 -6.21 -9.65 -38.68
N LEU A 125 -6.98 -9.69 -37.59
CA LEU A 125 -6.90 -10.75 -36.59
C LEU A 125 -7.86 -11.89 -36.93
N GLU A 126 -7.30 -13.09 -37.02
CA GLU A 126 -8.04 -14.35 -37.10
C GLU A 126 -8.65 -14.72 -35.73
N ASP A 127 -9.79 -15.40 -35.74
CA ASP A 127 -10.40 -15.87 -34.49
C ASP A 127 -9.53 -16.97 -33.87
N THR A 128 -8.94 -16.67 -32.71
CA THR A 128 -8.10 -17.62 -31.98
C THR A 128 -8.78 -18.03 -30.67
N ASN A 129 -8.61 -19.29 -30.28
CA ASN A 129 -9.15 -19.80 -29.00
C ASN A 129 -8.23 -19.52 -27.82
N THR A 130 -6.99 -19.10 -28.08
CA THR A 130 -5.93 -18.98 -27.09
C THR A 130 -5.30 -17.59 -27.10
N VAL A 131 -5.02 -17.07 -25.91
CA VAL A 131 -4.23 -15.86 -25.70
C VAL A 131 -2.91 -16.20 -25.04
N TYR A 132 -1.86 -15.45 -25.35
CA TYR A 132 -0.55 -15.60 -24.72
C TYR A 132 -0.42 -14.58 -23.59
N LEU A 133 -0.21 -15.05 -22.36
CA LEU A 133 -0.02 -14.19 -21.19
C LEU A 133 1.43 -14.24 -20.72
N TRP A 134 2.01 -13.08 -20.48
CA TRP A 134 3.33 -12.93 -19.86
C TRP A 134 3.22 -13.05 -18.34
N LEU A 135 3.85 -14.07 -17.76
CA LEU A 135 3.79 -14.35 -16.31
C LEU A 135 4.97 -13.75 -15.54
N GLY A 136 5.95 -13.17 -16.25
CA GLY A 136 7.21 -12.70 -15.69
C GLY A 136 8.32 -13.73 -15.79
N ALA A 137 9.52 -13.37 -15.30
CA ALA A 137 10.71 -14.23 -15.30
C ALA A 137 11.05 -14.87 -16.67
N ASN A 138 10.82 -14.11 -17.76
CA ASN A 138 10.99 -14.57 -19.15
C ASN A 138 10.09 -15.75 -19.57
N VAL A 139 8.93 -15.89 -18.92
CA VAL A 139 7.96 -16.95 -19.20
C VAL A 139 6.66 -16.36 -19.74
N MET A 140 6.25 -16.87 -20.91
CA MET A 140 4.96 -16.64 -21.55
C MET A 140 4.25 -17.99 -21.73
N LEU A 141 2.96 -18.07 -21.40
CA LEU A 141 2.15 -19.28 -21.59
C LEU A 141 0.88 -18.98 -22.38
N SER A 142 0.48 -19.93 -23.22
CA SER A 142 -0.81 -19.89 -23.90
C SER A 142 -1.92 -20.39 -22.98
N TYR A 143 -3.02 -19.65 -22.93
CA TYR A 143 -4.22 -19.99 -22.17
C TYR A 143 -5.42 -19.95 -23.10
N GLN A 144 -6.36 -20.88 -22.91
CA GLN A 144 -7.69 -20.74 -23.49
C GLN A 144 -8.36 -19.49 -22.93
N ILE A 145 -9.12 -18.76 -23.76
CA ILE A 145 -9.76 -17.49 -23.37
C ILE A 145 -10.49 -17.58 -22.01
N PRO A 146 -11.34 -18.60 -21.73
CA PRO A 146 -12.03 -18.68 -20.43
C PRO A 146 -11.08 -18.85 -19.24
N ALA A 147 -9.99 -19.61 -19.42
CA ALA A 147 -8.97 -19.80 -18.39
C ALA A 147 -8.15 -18.53 -18.15
N ALA A 148 -7.86 -17.77 -19.22
CA ALA A 148 -7.21 -16.48 -19.14
C ALA A 148 -8.05 -15.45 -18.37
N VAL A 149 -9.36 -15.39 -18.63
CA VAL A 149 -10.31 -14.54 -17.89
C VAL A 149 -10.32 -14.89 -16.41
N ALA A 150 -10.48 -16.18 -16.06
CA ALA A 150 -10.46 -16.63 -14.67
C ALA A 150 -9.12 -16.29 -13.97
N LEU A 151 -7.99 -16.49 -14.66
CA LEU A 151 -6.67 -16.15 -14.13
C LEU A 151 -6.53 -14.64 -13.88
N LEU A 152 -6.88 -13.81 -14.85
CA LEU A 152 -6.79 -12.36 -14.74
C LEU A 152 -7.74 -11.79 -13.68
N LYS A 153 -8.97 -12.33 -13.55
CA LYS A 153 -9.91 -11.98 -12.46
C LYS A 153 -9.34 -12.29 -11.08
N SER A 154 -8.82 -13.51 -10.89
CA SER A 154 -8.19 -13.89 -9.62
C SER A 154 -6.99 -13.01 -9.28
N LYS A 155 -6.17 -12.64 -10.28
CA LYS A 155 -5.04 -11.72 -10.09
C LYS A 155 -5.48 -10.30 -9.76
N LEU A 156 -6.55 -9.82 -10.40
CA LEU A 156 -7.13 -8.52 -10.14
C LEU A 156 -7.66 -8.44 -8.71
N GLU A 157 -8.48 -9.40 -8.30
CA GLU A 157 -9.03 -9.46 -6.93
C GLU A 157 -7.91 -9.50 -5.87
N ALA A 158 -6.87 -10.32 -6.10
CA ALA A 158 -5.73 -10.38 -5.20
C ALA A 158 -4.95 -9.07 -5.13
N ALA A 159 -4.79 -8.37 -6.26
CA ALA A 159 -4.12 -7.07 -6.32
C ALA A 159 -4.95 -5.98 -5.62
N GLU A 160 -6.26 -5.93 -5.85
CA GLU A 160 -7.19 -4.99 -5.20
C GLU A 160 -7.28 -5.22 -3.70
N LEU A 161 -7.35 -6.48 -3.25
CA LEU A 161 -7.28 -6.82 -1.84
C LEU A 161 -5.94 -6.40 -1.22
N SER A 162 -4.82 -6.66 -1.91
CA SER A 162 -3.50 -6.24 -1.44
C SER A 162 -3.39 -4.71 -1.36
N LEU A 163 -4.01 -3.97 -2.29
CA LEU A 163 -4.03 -2.51 -2.28
C LEU A 163 -4.84 -2.00 -1.08
N LYS A 164 -6.05 -2.52 -0.89
CA LYS A 164 -6.90 -2.17 0.25
C LYS A 164 -6.19 -2.38 1.58
N ASN A 165 -5.57 -3.56 1.76
CA ASN A 165 -4.79 -3.84 2.96
C ASN A 165 -3.64 -2.83 3.09
N THR A 166 -2.86 -2.60 2.03
CA THR A 166 -1.73 -1.66 2.10
C THR A 166 -2.18 -0.24 2.54
N ILE A 167 -3.33 0.23 2.07
CA ILE A 167 -3.91 1.52 2.48
C ILE A 167 -4.25 1.52 3.98
N GLU A 168 -4.95 0.49 4.47
CA GLU A 168 -5.30 0.39 5.88
C GLU A 168 -4.05 0.32 6.79
N ASP A 169 -2.97 -0.33 6.34
CA ASP A 169 -1.71 -0.35 7.10
C ASP A 169 -1.01 1.01 7.13
N LEU A 170 -1.03 1.74 6.00
CA LEU A 170 -0.47 3.08 5.93
C LEU A 170 -1.20 4.03 6.88
N ASP A 171 -2.52 3.94 6.95
CA ASP A 171 -3.31 4.73 7.91
C ASP A 171 -2.97 4.35 9.36
N TYR A 172 -2.86 3.06 9.66
CA TYR A 172 -2.42 2.59 10.97
C TYR A 172 -1.02 3.10 11.35
N LEU A 173 -0.06 3.08 10.41
CA LEU A 173 1.30 3.58 10.62
C LEU A 173 1.33 5.08 10.86
N ARG A 174 0.50 5.86 10.16
CA ARG A 174 0.38 7.31 10.40
C ARG A 174 -0.06 7.60 11.83
N GLU A 175 -1.02 6.85 12.35
CA GLU A 175 -1.43 6.95 13.75
C GLU A 175 -0.29 6.60 14.70
N GLN A 176 0.45 5.51 14.44
CA GLN A 176 1.57 5.09 15.30
C GLN A 176 2.71 6.11 15.30
N ILE A 177 3.03 6.69 14.14
CA ILE A 177 4.02 7.77 14.01
C ILE A 177 3.58 8.97 14.83
N THR A 178 2.32 9.38 14.70
CA THR A 178 1.76 10.53 15.45
C THR A 178 1.86 10.33 16.96
N VAL A 179 1.46 9.15 17.46
CA VAL A 179 1.55 8.82 18.89
C VAL A 179 3.00 8.91 19.39
N MET A 180 3.94 8.36 18.61
CA MET A 180 5.34 8.34 19.02
C MET A 180 6.00 9.73 18.93
N GLU A 181 5.60 10.57 17.96
CA GLU A 181 6.03 11.96 17.86
C GLU A 181 5.52 12.77 19.05
N VAL A 182 4.26 12.60 19.44
CA VAL A 182 3.69 13.23 20.63
C VAL A 182 4.43 12.80 21.89
N ASN A 183 4.70 11.50 22.07
CA ASN A 183 5.47 11.00 23.21
C ASN A 183 6.88 11.62 23.26
N THR A 184 7.56 11.69 22.11
CA THR A 184 8.91 12.26 22.02
C THR A 184 8.90 13.74 22.39
N ALA A 185 7.94 14.51 21.87
CA ALA A 185 7.78 15.93 22.19
C ALA A 185 7.44 16.14 23.67
N ARG A 186 6.59 15.29 24.24
CA ARG A 186 6.22 15.32 25.65
C ARG A 186 7.41 15.09 26.57
N VAL A 187 8.24 14.09 26.27
CA VAL A 187 9.49 13.83 27.01
C VAL A 187 10.45 15.03 26.91
N TYR A 188 10.64 15.57 25.71
CA TYR A 188 11.50 16.73 25.50
C TYR A 188 11.02 17.97 26.28
N ASN A 189 9.71 18.23 26.26
CA ASN A 189 9.10 19.33 26.99
C ASN A 189 9.24 19.16 28.52
N TRP A 190 9.08 17.93 29.01
CA TRP A 190 9.29 17.60 30.43
C TRP A 190 10.74 17.84 30.84
N ASP A 191 11.71 17.39 30.05
CA ASP A 191 13.15 17.61 30.31
C ASP A 191 13.52 19.10 30.34
N ILE A 192 13.02 19.89 29.37
CA ILE A 192 13.22 21.34 29.36
C ILE A 192 12.65 21.98 30.63
N LYS A 193 11.43 21.61 31.03
CA LYS A 193 10.77 22.15 32.22
C LYS A 193 11.60 21.85 33.47
N ARG A 194 12.04 20.60 33.64
CA ARG A 194 12.90 20.17 34.75
C ARG A 194 14.23 20.93 34.79
N ARG A 195 14.93 21.06 33.65
CA ARG A 195 16.20 21.80 33.58
C ARG A 195 16.03 23.29 33.90
N ARG A 196 14.91 23.89 33.47
CA ARG A 196 14.58 25.29 33.79
C ARG A 196 14.33 25.47 35.28
N GLU A 197 13.58 24.56 35.90
CA GLU A 197 13.28 24.60 37.34
C GLU A 197 14.54 24.42 38.19
N LYS A 198 15.43 23.47 37.84
CA LYS A 198 16.73 23.30 38.51
C LYS A 198 17.57 24.57 38.45
N ARG A 199 17.72 25.18 37.26
CA ARG A 199 18.47 26.43 37.09
C ARG A 199 17.89 27.59 37.91
N LEU A 200 16.56 27.71 37.99
CA LEU A 200 15.91 28.76 38.78
C LEU A 200 16.09 28.52 40.29
N SER A 201 16.00 27.27 40.74
CA SER A 201 16.26 26.89 42.14
C SER A 201 17.70 27.17 42.55
N GLU A 202 18.68 26.80 41.71
CA GLU A 202 20.10 27.09 41.92
C GLU A 202 20.36 28.60 41.99
N GLN A 203 19.77 29.39 41.07
CA GLN A 203 19.86 30.85 41.10
C GLN A 203 19.23 31.46 42.35
N ALA A 204 18.09 30.95 42.81
CA ALA A 204 17.46 31.42 44.05
C ALA A 204 18.32 31.09 45.28
N SER A 205 18.90 29.89 45.32
CA SER A 205 19.77 29.45 46.41
C SER A 205 21.07 30.26 46.49
N SER A 206 21.70 30.57 45.35
CA SER A 206 22.93 31.36 45.32
C SER A 206 22.68 32.82 45.74
N LEU A 207 21.54 33.39 45.34
CA LEU A 207 21.15 34.76 45.72
C LEU A 207 20.80 34.88 47.21
N ALA A 208 20.23 33.82 47.81
CA ALA A 208 19.98 33.75 49.26
C ALA A 208 21.28 33.60 50.07
N LEU A 209 22.25 32.81 49.57
CA LEU A 209 23.58 32.68 50.18
C LEU A 209 24.37 33.99 50.10
N ALA A 210 24.29 34.72 48.98
CA ALA A 210 24.93 36.03 48.87
C ALA A 210 24.37 37.05 49.87
N LYS A 211 23.04 37.09 50.07
CA LYS A 211 22.39 37.99 51.04
C LYS A 211 22.69 37.65 52.50
N THR A 212 23.00 36.41 52.82
CA THR A 212 23.34 35.99 54.20
C THR A 212 24.83 36.17 54.53
N ALA A 213 25.68 36.36 53.53
CA ALA A 213 27.10 36.67 53.71
C ALA A 213 27.40 38.18 53.84
N GLU A 214 26.47 39.05 53.42
CA GLU A 214 26.61 40.51 53.48
C GLU A 214 25.98 41.16 54.74
N GLY A 215 25.35 40.39 55.63
CA GLY A 215 24.73 40.87 56.89
C GLY A 215 25.40 40.27 58.11
#